data_AF-A0A952FVH3-F1
#
_entry.id   AF-A0A952FVH3-F1
#
_cell.length_a   1.000
_cell.length_b   1.000
_cell.length_c   1.000
_cell.angle_alpha   90.00
_cell.angle_beta   90.00
_cell.angle_gamma   90.00
#
_symmetry.space_group_name_H-M   'P 1'
#
loop_
_entity.id
_entity.type
_entity.pdbx_description
1 polymer ?
#
loop_
_entity_poly.entity_id
_entity_poly.type
_entity_poly.pdbx_seq_one_letter_code
_entity_poly.pdbx_strand_id
1 'polypeptide(L)'
;DTLPPPALQFATMCGTDGPAYIRQRPGMSTFVMEDGVVYHTYSTYARGLDGLWGAYQWLDRAPKGRNESGVWWKRRDEYGQA
;
A
#
# COMPACT_ATOMS: atom_id res chain seq x y z
N ASP A 1 21.31 -5.79 -0.62
CA ASP A 1 20.31 -6.05 0.44
C ASP A 1 20.06 -4.87 1.36
N THR A 2 19.48 -3.78 0.86
CA THR A 2 19.33 -2.51 1.60
C THR A 2 17.87 -2.13 1.89
N LEU A 3 16.92 -3.04 1.67
CA LEU A 3 15.51 -2.74 1.88
C LEU A 3 15.10 -2.93 3.34
N PRO A 4 14.22 -2.07 3.88
CA PRO A 4 13.70 -2.24 5.23
C PRO A 4 13.00 -3.60 5.39
N PRO A 5 13.10 -4.26 6.57
CA PRO A 5 12.47 -5.57 6.79
C PRO A 5 11.00 -5.66 6.41
N PRO A 6 10.14 -4.64 6.66
CA PRO A 6 8.75 -4.69 6.21
C PRO A 6 8.61 -4.81 4.69
N ALA A 7 9.47 -4.13 3.92
CA ALA A 7 9.44 -4.19 2.46
C ALA A 7 9.79 -5.58 1.94
N LEU A 8 10.71 -6.29 2.60
CA LEU A 8 11.07 -7.67 2.27
C LEU A 8 9.94 -8.64 2.64
N GLN A 9 9.35 -8.49 3.83
CA GLN A 9 8.21 -9.29 4.26
C GLN A 9 7.04 -9.17 3.28
N PHE A 10 6.70 -7.96 2.86
CA PHE A 10 5.64 -7.74 1.87
C PHE A 10 5.98 -8.33 0.50
N ALA A 11 7.23 -8.22 0.05
CA ALA A 11 7.67 -8.84 -1.19
C ALA A 11 7.45 -10.37 -1.16
N THR A 12 7.86 -11.03 -0.06
CA THR A 12 7.61 -12.45 0.18
C THR A 12 6.12 -12.78 0.18
N MET A 13 5.30 -12.01 0.89
CA MET A 13 3.84 -12.18 0.89
C MET A 13 3.24 -11.99 -0.49
N CYS A 14 3.85 -11.19 -1.38
CA CYS A 14 3.46 -11.00 -2.77
C CYS A 14 4.01 -12.10 -3.72
N GLY A 15 4.89 -12.99 -3.25
CA GLY A 15 5.54 -14.01 -4.07
C GLY A 15 6.59 -13.44 -5.04
N THR A 16 7.22 -12.31 -4.68
CA THR A 16 8.16 -11.58 -5.54
C THR A 16 9.40 -11.14 -4.75
N ASP A 17 10.45 -10.68 -5.46
CA ASP A 17 11.62 -10.06 -4.82
C ASP A 17 11.37 -8.60 -4.41
N GLY A 18 12.23 -8.08 -3.52
CA GLY A 18 12.13 -6.72 -3.00
C GLY A 18 12.17 -5.63 -4.07
N PRO A 19 13.12 -5.64 -5.03
CA PRO A 19 13.15 -4.68 -6.13
C PRO A 19 11.86 -4.67 -6.98
N ALA A 20 11.32 -5.83 -7.32
CA ALA A 20 10.07 -5.95 -8.06
C ALA A 20 8.87 -5.46 -7.24
N TYR A 21 8.82 -5.80 -5.95
CA TYR A 21 7.79 -5.29 -5.03
C TYR A 21 7.77 -3.76 -5.00
N ILE A 22 8.94 -3.11 -4.92
CA ILE A 22 9.03 -1.64 -4.87
C ILE A 22 8.52 -0.97 -6.13
N ARG A 23 8.82 -1.54 -7.31
CA ARG A 23 8.39 -0.99 -8.60
C ARG A 23 6.87 -1.07 -8.80
N GLN A 24 6.20 -1.98 -8.10
CA GLN A 24 4.76 -2.26 -8.26
C GLN A 24 3.94 -1.87 -7.02
N ARG A 25 4.49 -1.01 -6.15
CA ARG A 25 3.76 -0.51 -4.98
C ARG A 25 2.51 0.27 -5.41
N PRO A 26 1.47 0.30 -4.55
CA PRO A 26 0.30 1.11 -4.81
C PRO A 26 0.70 2.59 -4.95
N GLY A 27 0.03 3.25 -5.89
CA GLY A 27 0.16 4.66 -6.19
C GLY A 27 -1.14 5.19 -6.78
N MET A 28 -1.35 6.50 -6.67
CA MET A 28 -2.44 7.20 -7.33
C MET A 28 -1.84 8.29 -8.21
N SER A 29 -2.32 8.37 -9.45
CA SER A 29 -1.93 9.38 -10.41
C SER A 29 -3.18 10.07 -10.95
N THR A 30 -3.09 11.38 -11.17
CA THR A 30 -4.14 12.18 -11.81
C THR A 30 -3.61 12.69 -13.13
N PHE A 31 -4.46 12.62 -14.15
CA PHE A 31 -4.16 13.10 -15.49
C PHE A 31 -5.21 14.11 -15.94
N VAL A 32 -4.78 15.09 -16.72
CA VAL A 32 -5.66 16.05 -17.40
C VAL A 32 -5.42 15.93 -18.90
N MET A 33 -6.48 15.99 -19.69
CA MET A 33 -6.41 16.03 -21.15
C MET A 33 -6.74 17.44 -21.63
N GLU A 34 -5.84 18.05 -22.38
CA GLU A 34 -5.98 19.40 -22.93
C GLU A 34 -5.36 19.43 -24.33
N ASP A 35 -6.11 19.92 -25.32
CA ASP A 35 -5.69 19.98 -26.74
C ASP A 35 -5.11 18.67 -27.31
N GLY A 36 -5.67 17.53 -26.89
CA GLY A 36 -5.24 16.19 -27.31
C GLY A 36 -3.97 15.69 -26.62
N VAL A 37 -3.41 16.45 -25.69
CA VAL A 37 -2.24 16.07 -24.88
C VAL A 37 -2.69 15.62 -23.49
N VAL A 38 -2.11 14.50 -23.01
CA VAL A 38 -2.35 13.99 -21.65
C VAL A 38 -1.22 14.44 -20.73
N TYR A 39 -1.56 15.21 -19.71
CA TYR A 39 -0.65 15.73 -18.70
C TYR A 39 -0.78 14.92 -17.42
N HIS A 40 0.36 14.51 -16.86
CA HIS A 40 0.42 13.88 -15.54
C HIS A 40 0.55 14.97 -14.47
N THR A 41 -0.58 15.38 -13.89
CA THR A 41 -0.66 16.60 -13.07
C THR A 41 -0.44 16.33 -11.58
N TYR A 42 -0.59 15.09 -11.14
CA TYR A 42 -0.35 14.71 -9.75
C TYR A 42 0.00 13.23 -9.64
N SER A 43 0.87 12.89 -8.69
CA SER A 43 1.15 11.52 -8.29
C SER A 43 1.44 11.44 -6.81
N THR A 44 0.99 10.36 -6.18
CA THR A 44 1.26 10.11 -4.76
C THR A 44 1.39 8.63 -4.45
N TYR A 45 2.19 8.34 -3.42
CA TYR A 45 2.56 6.99 -3.00
C TYR A 45 2.62 6.95 -1.46
N ALA A 46 2.73 5.75 -0.89
CA ALA A 46 2.86 5.55 0.55
C ALA A 46 1.80 6.34 1.34
N ARG A 47 2.22 7.30 2.18
CA ARG A 47 1.32 8.11 3.03
C ARG A 47 0.35 9.00 2.24
N GLY A 48 0.62 9.24 0.96
CA GLY A 48 -0.30 9.96 0.10
C GLY A 48 -1.61 9.23 -0.19
N LEU A 49 -1.64 7.91 0.04
CA LEU A 49 -2.80 7.06 -0.21
C LEU A 49 -3.71 6.91 1.01
N ASP A 50 -3.33 7.40 2.19
CA ASP A 50 -4.14 7.24 3.41
C ASP A 50 -5.51 7.94 3.30
N GLY A 51 -5.59 9.01 2.50
CA GLY A 51 -6.86 9.69 2.22
C GLY A 51 -7.81 8.84 1.37
N LEU A 52 -7.29 7.89 0.59
CA LEU A 52 -8.06 6.97 -0.24
C LEU A 52 -8.38 5.68 0.54
N TRP A 53 -7.43 5.22 1.34
CA TRP A 53 -7.56 4.03 2.19
C TRP A 53 -7.71 4.42 3.67
N GLY A 54 -8.94 4.80 4.04
CA GLY A 54 -9.24 5.33 5.37
C GLY A 54 -9.27 4.30 6.52
N ALA A 55 -8.98 3.01 6.27
CA ALA A 55 -9.12 1.96 7.28
C ALA A 55 -8.29 2.25 8.54
N TYR A 56 -7.03 2.66 8.38
CA TYR A 56 -6.16 2.99 9.53
C TYR A 56 -6.66 4.18 10.34
N GLN A 57 -7.23 5.19 9.68
CA GLN A 57 -7.75 6.37 10.36
C GLN A 57 -8.96 6.02 11.25
N TRP A 58 -9.75 5.01 10.86
CA TRP A 58 -10.81 4.46 11.70
C TRP A 58 -10.25 3.68 12.90
N LEU A 59 -9.25 2.83 12.68
CA LEU A 59 -8.60 2.07 13.75
C LEU A 59 -7.88 2.97 14.77
N ASP A 60 -7.31 4.09 14.33
CA ASP A 60 -6.66 5.08 15.21
C ASP A 60 -7.61 5.68 16.26
N ARG A 61 -8.92 5.59 16.04
CA ARG A 61 -9.95 6.07 16.99
C ARG A 61 -10.43 4.98 17.95
N ALA A 62 -10.07 3.72 17.74
CA ALA A 62 -10.41 2.65 18.66
C ALA A 62 -9.63 2.81 19.99
N PRO A 63 -10.15 2.34 21.14
CA PRO A 63 -9.45 2.45 22.42
C PRO A 63 -8.03 1.84 22.46
N LYS A 64 -7.74 0.87 21.58
CA LYS A 64 -6.40 0.26 21.44
C LYS A 64 -5.60 0.81 20.26
N GLY A 65 -6.09 1.86 19.60
CA GLY A 65 -5.59 2.32 18.31
C GLY A 65 -5.55 1.18 17.29
N ARG A 66 -4.50 1.13 16.47
CA ARG A 66 -4.31 0.05 15.48
C ARG A 66 -4.01 -1.32 16.09
N ASN A 67 -3.51 -1.36 17.33
CA ASN A 67 -3.16 -2.61 18.04
C ASN A 67 -2.30 -3.58 17.21
N GLU A 68 -1.33 -3.04 16.45
CA GLU A 68 -0.49 -3.81 15.51
C GLU A 68 0.76 -4.37 16.18
N SER A 69 1.03 -5.66 15.99
CA SER A 69 2.30 -6.33 16.34
C SER A 69 3.12 -6.74 15.10
N GLY A 70 2.60 -6.44 13.91
CA GLY A 70 3.16 -6.85 12.62
C GLY A 70 2.08 -6.87 11.54
N VAL A 71 2.38 -7.53 10.42
CA VAL A 71 1.42 -7.71 9.33
C VAL A 71 0.35 -8.72 9.73
N TRP A 72 -0.89 -8.26 9.94
CA TRP A 72 -1.99 -9.08 10.45
C TRP A 72 -3.08 -9.35 9.42
N TRP A 73 -3.15 -8.55 8.35
CA TRP A 73 -4.11 -8.75 7.27
C TRP A 73 -3.66 -9.90 6.37
N LYS A 74 -4.64 -10.68 5.91
CA LYS A 74 -4.45 -11.79 4.99
C LYS A 74 -4.99 -11.43 3.61
N ARG A 75 -4.57 -12.15 2.58
CA ARG A 75 -5.25 -12.09 1.28
C ARG A 75 -6.67 -12.64 1.43
N ARG A 76 -7.59 -12.20 0.57
CA ARG A 76 -9.02 -12.56 0.63
C ARG A 76 -9.24 -14.08 0.74
N ASP A 77 -8.43 -14.85 0.01
CA ASP A 77 -8.47 -16.31 -0.12
C ASP A 77 -7.77 -17.08 1.01
N GLU A 78 -6.99 -16.38 1.85
CA GLU A 78 -6.28 -16.96 3.00
C GLU A 78 -7.11 -16.90 4.29
N TYR A 79 -8.26 -16.21 4.28
CA TYR A 79 -9.19 -16.21 5.41
C TYR A 79 -9.90 -17.57 5.52
N GLY A 80 -9.90 -18.17 6.72
CA GLY A 80 -10.50 -19.48 6.97
C GLY A 80 -9.60 -20.67 6.63
N GLN A 81 -8.43 -20.42 6.03
CA GLN A 81 -7.37 -21.42 5.93
C GLN A 81 -6.58 -21.39 7.24
N ALA A 82 -6.64 -22.50 7.97
CA ALA A 82 -5.97 -22.71 9.25
C ALA A 82 -4.48 -23.01 9.04
#